data_AF-A0A7E4UM45-F1
#
_entry.id   AF-A0A7E4UM45-F1
#
_cell.length_a   1.000
_cell.length_b   1.000
_cell.length_c   1.000
_cell.angle_alpha   90.00
_cell.angle_beta   90.00
_cell.angle_gamma   90.00
#
_symmetry.space_group_name_H-M   'P 1'
#
loop_
_entity.id
_entity.type
_entity.pdbx_description
1 polymer ?
#
loop_
_entity_poly.entity_id
_entity_poly.type
_entity_poly.pdbx_seq_one_letter_code
_entity_poly.pdbx_strand_id
1 'polypeptide(L)'
;MAASATRASSSSASTFGASSASRALQLELKGLQSEPVEGFTVTCDDNCLFKWTVGIFGPPGTLYQGGYFKAQLSFPSNYPYSPPTMKFINTIWHPNVYENGDLCISILHAPIDDPQSGELPSERWNPTQSVRTILLSVISLLNEPNTSSPANVDASVMFRAWRDSKGVDARYADRVKADVEKSKKVAQEDGVKVPETVEEYTVKHKKPEPDSMEIDEDYYDYEYESDVQDNEDDDEHDDDSGQGDD
;
A
#
# COMPACT_ATOMS: atom_id res chain seq x y z
N MET A 1 21.68 -57.30 39.37
CA MET A 1 20.62 -56.27 39.22
C MET A 1 21.28 -54.91 39.35
N ALA A 2 21.45 -54.19 38.24
CA ALA A 2 21.97 -52.81 38.24
C ALA A 2 20.88 -51.92 37.63
N ALA A 3 20.37 -50.97 38.40
CA ALA A 3 19.34 -50.03 37.95
C ALA A 3 20.02 -48.85 37.25
N SER A 4 19.65 -48.62 35.99
CA SER A 4 20.11 -47.47 35.19
C SER A 4 19.11 -46.32 35.39
N ALA A 5 19.58 -45.19 35.91
CA ALA A 5 18.78 -43.98 36.10
C ALA A 5 18.94 -43.06 34.88
N THR A 6 17.88 -42.91 34.09
CA THR A 6 17.82 -42.01 32.94
C THR A 6 17.55 -40.57 33.43
N ARG A 7 18.46 -39.64 33.15
CA ARG A 7 18.27 -38.20 33.43
C ARG A 7 17.24 -37.62 32.45
N ALA A 8 16.18 -37.00 32.96
CA ALA A 8 15.28 -36.16 32.19
C ALA A 8 16.00 -34.88 31.77
N SER A 9 16.07 -34.64 30.47
CA SER A 9 16.49 -33.37 29.87
C SER A 9 15.32 -32.39 29.96
N SER A 10 15.43 -31.37 30.80
CA SER A 10 14.50 -30.24 30.82
C SER A 10 14.76 -29.37 29.59
N SER A 11 13.77 -29.30 28.68
CA SER A 11 13.80 -28.36 27.55
C SER A 11 13.71 -26.94 28.08
N SER A 12 14.78 -26.17 27.90
CA SER A 12 14.79 -24.72 28.10
C SER A 12 13.80 -24.07 27.13
N ALA A 13 12.71 -23.53 27.66
CA ALA A 13 11.87 -22.60 26.91
C ALA A 13 12.72 -21.37 26.58
N SER A 14 13.06 -21.22 25.31
CA SER A 14 13.72 -20.03 24.79
C SER A 14 12.76 -18.87 24.84
N THR A 15 12.92 -17.99 25.83
CA THR A 15 12.36 -16.64 25.82
C THR A 15 12.92 -15.90 24.60
N PHE A 16 12.10 -15.78 23.56
CA PHE A 16 12.41 -14.92 22.41
C PHE A 16 12.42 -13.46 22.90
N GLY A 17 13.60 -12.86 23.00
CA GLY A 17 13.69 -11.40 22.95
C GLY A 17 13.08 -10.94 21.62
N ALA A 18 12.11 -10.03 21.67
CA ALA A 18 11.42 -9.56 20.46
C ALA A 18 12.46 -9.00 19.48
N SER A 19 12.59 -9.63 18.30
CA SER A 19 13.46 -9.11 17.24
C SER A 19 12.99 -7.71 16.81
N SER A 20 13.90 -6.89 16.28
CA SER A 20 13.53 -5.57 15.71
C SER A 20 12.36 -5.68 14.72
N ALA A 21 12.38 -6.72 13.88
CA ALA A 21 11.28 -7.05 12.97
C ALA A 21 9.96 -7.32 13.71
N SER A 22 9.98 -8.09 14.80
CA SER A 22 8.78 -8.36 15.60
C SER A 22 8.18 -7.08 16.17
N ARG A 23 9.03 -6.17 16.68
CA ARG A 23 8.57 -4.87 17.20
C ARG A 23 7.98 -3.98 16.11
N ALA A 24 8.62 -3.92 14.94
CA ALA A 24 8.10 -3.16 13.79
C ALA A 24 6.73 -3.67 13.35
N LEU A 25 6.59 -4.99 13.16
CA LEU A 25 5.33 -5.63 12.76
C LEU A 25 4.21 -5.40 13.79
N GLN A 26 4.51 -5.48 15.09
CA GLN A 26 3.51 -5.18 16.13
C GLN A 26 3.01 -3.75 16.08
N LEU A 27 3.91 -2.77 15.83
CA LEU A 27 3.53 -1.36 15.70
C LEU A 27 2.68 -1.13 14.45
N GLU A 28 3.05 -1.71 13.32
CA GLU A 28 2.27 -1.59 12.08
C GLU A 28 0.90 -2.26 12.19
N LEU A 29 0.82 -3.45 12.78
CA LEU A 29 -0.45 -4.15 13.00
C LEU A 29 -1.38 -3.31 13.87
N LYS A 30 -0.85 -2.75 14.97
CA LYS A 30 -1.61 -1.86 15.86
C LYS A 30 -2.09 -0.62 15.10
N GLY A 31 -1.23 -0.01 14.29
CA GLY A 31 -1.57 1.16 13.48
C GLY A 31 -2.67 0.89 12.46
N LEU A 32 -2.63 -0.27 11.79
CA LEU A 32 -3.68 -0.70 10.85
C LEU A 32 -4.99 -1.06 11.55
N GLN A 33 -4.94 -1.58 12.77
CA GLN A 33 -6.14 -1.85 13.57
C GLN A 33 -6.79 -0.58 14.11
N SER A 34 -5.98 0.43 14.51
CA SER A 34 -6.51 1.72 14.96
C SER A 34 -7.02 2.58 13.81
N GLU A 35 -6.35 2.54 12.67
CA GLU A 35 -6.69 3.30 11.47
C GLU A 35 -6.69 2.35 10.25
N PRO A 36 -7.80 1.63 10.01
CA PRO A 36 -7.91 0.73 8.87
C PRO A 36 -7.69 1.45 7.53
N VAL A 37 -7.15 0.72 6.55
CA VAL A 37 -7.13 1.18 5.16
C VAL A 37 -8.46 0.83 4.53
N GLU A 38 -9.07 1.79 3.83
CA GLU A 38 -10.34 1.57 3.13
C GLU A 38 -10.25 0.39 2.19
N GLY A 39 -11.29 -0.43 2.15
CA GLY A 39 -11.30 -1.63 1.31
C GLY A 39 -10.46 -2.80 1.84
N PHE A 40 -9.83 -2.71 3.02
CA PHE A 40 -9.04 -3.81 3.59
C PHE A 40 -9.44 -4.20 5.00
N THR A 41 -9.30 -5.49 5.29
CA THR A 41 -9.20 -6.02 6.65
C THR A 41 -7.85 -6.69 6.84
N VAL A 42 -7.24 -6.53 8.02
CA VAL A 42 -5.93 -7.12 8.32
C VAL A 42 -6.05 -7.90 9.61
N THR A 43 -5.69 -9.18 9.55
CA THR A 43 -5.66 -10.09 10.70
C THR A 43 -4.30 -10.77 10.76
N CYS A 44 -3.77 -10.94 11.96
CA CYS A 44 -2.54 -11.68 12.19
C CYS A 44 -2.89 -13.06 12.71
N ASP A 45 -2.16 -14.10 12.31
CA ASP A 45 -2.25 -15.40 12.95
C ASP A 45 -1.68 -15.29 14.38
N ASP A 46 -2.46 -15.70 15.38
CA ASP A 46 -2.07 -15.66 16.79
C ASP A 46 -0.77 -16.46 17.05
N ASN A 47 -0.49 -17.47 16.21
CA ASN A 47 0.70 -18.30 16.32
C ASN A 47 1.88 -17.79 15.47
N CYS A 48 1.66 -16.82 14.58
CA CYS A 48 2.67 -16.38 13.61
C CYS A 48 2.56 -14.88 13.26
N LEU A 49 3.28 -14.05 14.02
CA LEU A 49 3.39 -12.61 13.75
C LEU A 49 3.88 -12.25 12.34
N PHE A 50 4.63 -13.16 11.70
CA PHE A 50 5.22 -12.97 10.37
C PHE A 50 4.30 -13.40 9.23
N LYS A 51 3.02 -13.73 9.51
CA LYS A 51 2.03 -14.05 8.48
C LYS A 51 0.70 -13.38 8.77
N TRP A 52 0.27 -12.49 7.89
CA TRP A 52 -1.01 -11.79 8.03
C TRP A 52 -1.97 -12.21 6.93
N THR A 53 -3.24 -12.33 7.27
CA THR A 53 -4.33 -12.49 6.31
C THR A 53 -4.96 -11.14 6.05
N VAL A 54 -4.97 -10.73 4.79
CA VAL A 54 -5.52 -9.49 4.30
C VAL A 54 -6.80 -9.81 3.53
N GLY A 55 -7.94 -9.30 3.99
CA GLY A 55 -9.17 -9.24 3.20
C GLY A 55 -9.16 -7.98 2.34
N ILE A 56 -9.60 -8.09 1.09
CA ILE A 56 -9.57 -7.05 0.06
C ILE A 56 -10.97 -6.97 -0.54
N PHE A 57 -11.65 -5.86 -0.31
CA PHE A 57 -12.94 -5.57 -0.92
C PHE A 57 -12.72 -4.93 -2.28
N GLY A 58 -13.48 -5.38 -3.27
CA GLY A 58 -13.42 -4.77 -4.61
C GLY A 58 -13.92 -3.32 -4.60
N PRO A 59 -13.14 -2.36 -5.11
CA PRO A 59 -13.54 -0.95 -5.07
C PRO A 59 -14.81 -0.68 -5.89
N PRO A 60 -15.70 0.24 -5.44
CA PRO A 60 -16.87 0.66 -6.20
C PRO A 60 -16.48 1.26 -7.55
N GLY A 61 -17.31 1.04 -8.58
CA GLY A 61 -17.06 1.53 -9.93
C GLY A 61 -16.05 0.72 -10.74
N THR A 62 -15.53 -0.38 -10.18
CA THR A 62 -14.59 -1.29 -10.85
C THR A 62 -15.26 -2.61 -11.24
N LEU A 63 -14.60 -3.42 -12.07
CA LEU A 63 -15.03 -4.79 -12.35
C LEU A 63 -15.00 -5.70 -11.11
N TYR A 64 -14.27 -5.30 -10.06
CA TYR A 64 -14.13 -6.05 -8.83
C TYR A 64 -15.20 -5.72 -7.78
N GLN A 65 -16.03 -4.68 -8.00
CA GLN A 65 -17.05 -4.25 -7.04
C GLN A 65 -17.91 -5.41 -6.51
N GLY A 66 -18.08 -5.46 -5.19
CA GLY A 66 -18.82 -6.54 -4.52
C GLY A 66 -18.02 -7.85 -4.37
N GLY A 67 -16.74 -7.86 -4.74
CA GLY A 67 -15.82 -8.97 -4.50
C GLY A 67 -15.18 -8.93 -3.12
N TYR A 68 -14.81 -10.11 -2.62
CA TYR A 68 -14.04 -10.29 -1.38
C TYR A 68 -12.87 -11.24 -1.61
N PHE A 69 -11.67 -10.68 -1.77
CA PHE A 69 -10.46 -11.44 -2.01
C PHE A 69 -9.63 -11.53 -0.73
N LYS A 70 -8.94 -12.65 -0.54
CA LYS A 70 -8.03 -12.87 0.57
C LYS A 70 -6.63 -13.02 0.02
N ALA A 71 -5.68 -12.39 0.69
CA ALA A 71 -4.26 -12.56 0.45
C ALA A 71 -3.53 -12.84 1.75
N GLN A 72 -2.39 -13.53 1.65
CA GLN A 72 -1.45 -13.69 2.73
C GLN A 72 -0.25 -12.78 2.50
N LEU A 73 0.07 -11.94 3.49
CA LEU A 73 1.38 -11.28 3.58
C LEU A 73 2.32 -12.16 4.41
N SER A 74 3.48 -12.48 3.86
CA SER A 74 4.54 -13.20 4.57
C SER A 74 5.76 -12.31 4.73
N PHE A 75 6.18 -12.09 5.97
CA PHE A 75 7.27 -11.17 6.31
C PHE A 75 8.58 -11.92 6.50
N PRO A 76 9.72 -11.38 6.04
CA PRO A 76 11.02 -11.95 6.30
C PRO A 76 11.49 -11.63 7.73
N SER A 77 12.45 -12.41 8.25
CA SER A 77 12.98 -12.24 9.61
C SER A 77 13.74 -10.91 9.80
N ASN A 78 14.19 -10.28 8.71
CA ASN A 78 14.89 -9.01 8.69
C ASN A 78 14.01 -7.83 8.24
N TYR A 79 12.67 -7.97 8.27
CA TYR A 79 11.76 -6.85 8.01
C TYR A 79 12.09 -5.63 8.90
N PRO A 80 12.06 -4.38 8.39
CA PRO A 80 11.66 -3.94 7.04
C PRO A 80 12.80 -3.85 6.01
N TYR A 81 13.98 -4.41 6.26
CA TYR A 81 15.11 -4.31 5.32
C TYR A 81 14.90 -5.12 4.04
N SER A 82 14.11 -6.19 4.10
CA SER A 82 13.65 -6.93 2.93
C SER A 82 12.12 -6.90 2.83
N PRO A 83 11.57 -6.89 1.61
CA PRO A 83 10.14 -6.81 1.40
C PRO A 83 9.41 -8.06 1.91
N PRO A 84 8.15 -7.94 2.33
CA PRO A 84 7.27 -9.09 2.44
C PRO A 84 6.89 -9.62 1.05
N THR A 85 6.30 -10.80 1.01
CA THR A 85 5.61 -11.31 -0.18
C THR A 85 4.10 -11.26 0.03
N MET A 86 3.35 -11.06 -1.05
CA MET A 86 1.88 -11.09 -1.04
C MET A 86 1.36 -12.14 -2.01
N LYS A 87 0.47 -13.00 -1.52
CA LYS A 87 -0.10 -14.09 -2.29
C LYS A 87 -1.61 -14.18 -2.10
N PHE A 88 -2.37 -14.12 -3.19
CA PHE A 88 -3.81 -14.36 -3.17
C PHE A 88 -4.11 -15.82 -2.79
N ILE A 89 -5.00 -15.99 -1.82
CA ILE A 89 -5.44 -17.29 -1.30
C ILE A 89 -6.56 -17.84 -2.17
N ASN A 90 -7.53 -17.00 -2.54
CA ASN A 90 -8.56 -17.33 -3.53
C ASN A 90 -8.17 -16.82 -4.91
N THR A 91 -8.66 -17.49 -5.96
CA THR A 91 -8.33 -17.18 -7.34
C THR A 91 -8.79 -15.78 -7.74
N ILE A 92 -7.92 -15.03 -8.41
CA ILE A 92 -8.19 -13.75 -9.04
C ILE A 92 -7.57 -13.71 -10.44
N TRP A 93 -8.37 -13.36 -11.44
CA TRP A 93 -7.89 -13.18 -12.81
C TRP A 93 -7.38 -11.75 -13.03
N HIS A 94 -6.07 -11.54 -12.93
CA HIS A 94 -5.47 -10.21 -12.99
C HIS A 94 -4.15 -10.19 -13.78
N PRO A 95 -3.85 -9.15 -14.60
CA PRO A 95 -2.60 -9.03 -15.36
C PRO A 95 -1.32 -9.16 -14.53
N ASN A 96 -1.36 -8.74 -13.26
CA ASN A 96 -0.21 -8.70 -12.35
C ASN A 96 -0.24 -9.77 -11.24
N VAL A 97 -1.11 -10.79 -11.35
CA VAL A 97 -1.15 -11.93 -10.42
C VAL A 97 -0.78 -13.20 -11.18
N TYR A 98 0.20 -13.94 -10.67
CA TYR A 98 0.59 -15.24 -11.23
C TYR A 98 -0.48 -16.31 -10.99
N GLU A 99 -0.45 -17.39 -11.76
CA GLU A 99 -1.39 -18.52 -11.60
C GLU A 99 -1.36 -19.14 -10.20
N ASN A 100 -0.20 -19.10 -9.55
CA ASN A 100 -0.03 -19.60 -8.19
C ASN A 100 -0.60 -18.65 -7.11
N GLY A 101 -1.03 -17.44 -7.49
CA GLY A 101 -1.56 -16.39 -6.62
C GLY A 101 -0.56 -15.31 -6.20
N ASP A 102 0.74 -15.46 -6.53
CA ASP A 102 1.73 -14.46 -6.14
C ASP A 102 1.46 -13.13 -6.87
N LEU A 103 1.50 -12.03 -6.12
CA LEU A 103 1.32 -10.69 -6.65
C LEU A 103 2.65 -10.11 -7.14
N CYS A 104 2.68 -9.60 -8.36
CA CYS A 104 3.81 -8.88 -8.92
C CYS A 104 3.55 -7.37 -8.91
N ILE A 105 4.20 -6.64 -8.00
CA ILE A 105 4.14 -5.18 -7.92
C ILE A 105 5.49 -4.66 -7.43
N SER A 106 5.96 -3.55 -7.99
CA SER A 106 7.32 -3.02 -7.78
C SER A 106 7.68 -2.84 -6.30
N ILE A 107 6.75 -2.40 -5.46
CA ILE A 107 6.96 -2.17 -4.03
C ILE A 107 7.29 -3.45 -3.25
N LEU A 108 6.96 -4.64 -3.77
CA LEU A 108 7.31 -5.93 -3.15
C LEU A 108 8.65 -6.49 -3.63
N HIS A 109 9.38 -5.76 -4.48
CA HIS A 109 10.69 -6.14 -4.97
C HIS A 109 11.77 -5.24 -4.40
N ALA A 110 12.92 -5.83 -4.09
CA ALA A 110 14.10 -5.10 -3.67
C ALA A 110 14.51 -4.06 -4.74
N PRO A 111 15.21 -2.98 -4.35
CA PRO A 111 15.76 -2.03 -5.31
C PRO A 111 16.64 -2.76 -6.31
N ILE A 112 16.53 -2.37 -7.58
CA ILE A 112 17.47 -2.76 -8.62
C ILE A 112 18.24 -1.50 -8.95
N ASP A 113 19.57 -1.55 -8.87
CA ASP A 113 20.46 -0.49 -9.37
C ASP A 113 20.52 -0.55 -10.90
N ASP A 114 19.36 -0.42 -11.56
CA ASP A 114 19.25 -0.35 -13.01
C ASP A 114 18.67 1.01 -13.42
N PRO A 115 19.53 1.96 -13.85
CA PRO A 115 19.12 3.27 -14.34
C PRO A 115 18.19 3.22 -15.56
N GLN A 116 18.14 2.09 -16.27
CA GLN A 116 17.30 1.90 -17.47
C GLN A 116 15.91 1.33 -17.15
N SER A 117 15.66 0.89 -15.91
CA SER A 117 14.37 0.32 -15.52
C SER A 117 13.21 1.33 -15.59
N GLY A 118 13.51 2.63 -15.48
CA GLY A 118 12.50 3.70 -15.48
C GLY A 118 11.64 3.76 -14.22
N GLU A 119 11.93 2.93 -13.20
CA GLU A 119 11.21 2.92 -11.94
C GLU A 119 11.88 3.84 -10.91
N LEU A 120 11.06 4.57 -10.15
CA LEU A 120 11.54 5.44 -9.07
C LEU A 120 11.95 4.58 -7.86
N PRO A 121 12.96 4.99 -7.08
CA PRO A 121 13.30 4.31 -5.82
C PRO A 121 12.13 4.22 -4.82
N SER A 122 11.18 5.15 -4.89
CA SER A 122 9.94 5.16 -4.10
C SER A 122 8.89 4.15 -4.56
N GLU A 123 9.01 3.62 -5.78
CA GLU A 123 8.12 2.58 -6.32
C GLU A 123 8.62 1.18 -5.96
N ARG A 124 9.90 1.05 -5.60
CA ARG A 124 10.51 -0.19 -5.11
C ARG A 124 10.48 -0.28 -3.58
N TRP A 125 10.71 -1.49 -3.06
CA TRP A 125 10.84 -1.68 -1.62
C TRP A 125 12.04 -0.93 -1.08
N ASN A 126 11.83 -0.23 0.02
CA ASN A 126 12.91 0.30 0.85
C ASN A 126 12.43 0.33 2.31
N PRO A 127 13.33 0.46 3.32
CA PRO A 127 12.95 0.35 4.73
C PRO A 127 12.00 1.43 5.26
N THR A 128 11.66 2.46 4.47
CA THR A 128 10.65 3.47 4.85
C THR A 128 9.24 3.11 4.35
N GLN A 129 9.12 2.10 3.49
CA GLN A 129 7.84 1.53 3.10
C GLN A 129 7.20 0.78 4.28
N SER A 130 5.88 0.63 4.22
CA SER A 130 5.07 -0.02 5.25
C SER A 130 4.02 -0.92 4.64
N VAL A 131 3.37 -1.74 5.46
CA VAL A 131 2.20 -2.50 5.04
C VAL A 131 1.11 -1.58 4.51
N ARG A 132 0.91 -0.40 5.12
CA ARG A 132 -0.07 0.58 4.61
C ARG A 132 0.24 1.00 3.18
N THR A 133 1.49 1.30 2.84
CA THR A 133 1.85 1.71 1.47
C THR A 133 1.71 0.56 0.48
N ILE A 134 1.98 -0.68 0.91
CA ILE A 134 1.66 -1.88 0.10
C ILE A 134 0.15 -1.94 -0.20
N LEU A 135 -0.73 -1.84 0.80
CA LEU A 135 -2.17 -1.95 0.61
C LEU A 135 -2.71 -0.86 -0.33
N LEU A 136 -2.24 0.39 -0.19
CA LEU A 136 -2.60 1.47 -1.10
C LEU A 136 -2.14 1.18 -2.55
N SER A 137 -0.95 0.62 -2.70
CA SER A 137 -0.41 0.24 -4.02
C SER A 137 -1.22 -0.88 -4.67
N VAL A 138 -1.75 -1.82 -3.88
CA VAL A 138 -2.63 -2.90 -4.35
C VAL A 138 -3.96 -2.34 -4.87
N ILE A 139 -4.57 -1.34 -4.21
CA ILE A 139 -5.79 -0.68 -4.73
C ILE A 139 -5.52 -0.07 -6.09
N SER A 140 -4.45 0.73 -6.19
CA SER A 140 -4.08 1.39 -7.45
C SER A 140 -3.87 0.36 -8.56
N LEU A 141 -3.20 -0.75 -8.27
CA LEU A 141 -2.95 -1.81 -9.24
C LEU A 141 -4.22 -2.54 -9.70
N LEU A 142 -5.18 -2.78 -8.79
CA LEU A 142 -6.47 -3.39 -9.15
C LEU A 142 -7.32 -2.48 -10.06
N ASN A 143 -7.19 -1.17 -9.91
CA ASN A 143 -7.85 -0.17 -10.75
C ASN A 143 -7.14 -0.02 -12.11
N GLU A 144 -5.80 0.04 -12.08
CA GLU A 144 -4.95 0.29 -13.24
C GLU A 144 -3.85 -0.78 -13.33
N PRO A 145 -4.15 -1.94 -13.94
CA PRO A 145 -3.16 -3.01 -14.09
C PRO A 145 -1.95 -2.57 -14.92
N ASN A 146 -0.76 -2.97 -14.50
CA ASN A 146 0.46 -2.76 -15.28
C ASN A 146 0.54 -3.81 -16.40
N THR A 147 0.27 -3.38 -17.64
CA THR A 147 0.33 -4.25 -18.82
C THR A 147 1.70 -4.33 -19.49
N SER A 148 2.65 -3.47 -19.08
CA SER A 148 4.00 -3.41 -19.67
C SER A 148 4.88 -4.57 -19.19
N SER A 149 4.70 -4.99 -17.94
CA SER A 149 5.37 -6.17 -17.35
C SER A 149 4.35 -7.05 -16.61
N PRO A 150 3.50 -7.80 -17.33
CA PRO A 150 2.45 -8.58 -16.72
C PRO A 150 2.98 -9.91 -16.15
N ALA A 151 2.45 -10.32 -15.00
CA ALA A 151 2.64 -11.65 -14.44
C ALA A 151 1.81 -12.71 -15.19
N ASN A 152 0.63 -12.32 -15.65
CA ASN A 152 -0.28 -13.12 -16.45
C ASN A 152 -0.49 -12.45 -17.81
N VAL A 153 0.19 -12.99 -18.83
CA VAL A 153 0.18 -12.44 -20.19
C VAL A 153 -1.22 -12.50 -20.81
N ASP A 154 -1.94 -13.61 -20.62
CA ASP A 154 -3.29 -13.79 -21.17
C ASP A 154 -4.28 -12.79 -20.56
N ALA A 155 -4.24 -12.60 -19.24
CA ALA A 155 -5.05 -11.60 -18.56
C ALA A 155 -4.71 -10.19 -19.05
N SER A 156 -3.43 -9.88 -19.27
CA SER A 156 -2.97 -8.59 -19.82
C SER A 156 -3.47 -8.34 -21.25
N VAL A 157 -3.43 -9.36 -22.12
CA VAL A 157 -3.95 -9.25 -23.49
C VAL A 157 -5.46 -9.03 -23.48
N MET A 158 -6.20 -9.80 -22.68
CA MET A 158 -7.65 -9.65 -22.55
C MET A 158 -8.04 -8.28 -21.96
N PHE A 159 -7.32 -7.81 -20.94
CA PHE A 159 -7.54 -6.49 -20.34
C PHE A 159 -7.35 -5.37 -21.36
N ARG A 160 -6.26 -5.42 -22.16
CA ARG A 160 -6.02 -4.43 -23.22
C ARG A 160 -7.14 -4.45 -24.26
N ALA A 161 -7.56 -5.63 -24.72
CA ALA A 161 -8.68 -5.75 -25.66
C ALA A 161 -10.00 -5.17 -25.09
N TRP A 162 -10.31 -5.46 -23.82
CA TRP A 162 -11.46 -4.91 -23.12
C TRP A 162 -11.39 -3.37 -23.02
N ARG A 163 -10.25 -2.82 -22.58
CA ARG A 163 -10.02 -1.39 -22.44
C ARG A 163 -10.11 -0.65 -23.78
N ASP A 164 -9.39 -1.13 -24.79
CA ASP A 164 -9.28 -0.47 -26.09
C ASP A 164 -10.60 -0.51 -26.86
N SER A 165 -11.40 -1.57 -26.64
CA SER A 165 -12.77 -1.68 -27.16
C SER A 165 -13.83 -0.94 -26.32
N LYS A 166 -13.43 -0.23 -25.26
CA LYS A 166 -14.34 0.47 -24.32
C LYS A 166 -15.40 -0.46 -23.72
N GLY A 167 -15.01 -1.69 -23.41
CA GLY A 167 -15.85 -2.69 -22.77
C GLY A 167 -16.70 -3.55 -23.72
N VAL A 168 -16.57 -3.38 -25.04
CA VAL A 168 -17.30 -4.22 -26.02
C VAL A 168 -16.77 -5.66 -25.98
N ASP A 169 -15.46 -5.88 -25.89
CA ASP A 169 -14.89 -7.20 -25.64
C ASP A 169 -15.03 -7.58 -24.16
N ALA A 170 -16.12 -8.25 -23.84
CA ALA A 170 -16.47 -8.64 -22.47
C ALA A 170 -15.64 -9.79 -21.90
N ARG A 171 -14.73 -10.44 -22.65
CA ARG A 171 -14.02 -11.65 -22.18
C ARG A 171 -13.27 -11.45 -20.87
N TYR A 172 -12.58 -10.31 -20.73
CA TYR A 172 -11.90 -9.97 -19.47
C TYR A 172 -12.91 -9.73 -18.34
N ALA A 173 -13.92 -8.91 -18.59
CA ALA A 173 -14.95 -8.57 -17.61
C ALA A 173 -15.73 -9.79 -17.12
N ASP A 174 -16.06 -10.73 -18.01
CA ASP A 174 -16.78 -11.96 -17.66
C ASP A 174 -15.93 -12.87 -16.77
N ARG A 175 -14.61 -12.93 -17.00
CA ARG A 175 -13.69 -13.68 -16.15
C ARG A 175 -13.57 -13.08 -14.75
N VAL A 176 -13.43 -11.74 -14.67
CA VAL A 176 -13.39 -11.02 -13.39
C VAL A 176 -14.70 -11.19 -12.64
N LYS A 177 -15.86 -11.03 -13.31
CA LYS A 177 -17.18 -11.26 -12.70
C LYS A 177 -17.32 -12.67 -12.14
N ALA A 178 -16.85 -13.69 -12.87
CA ALA A 178 -16.88 -15.06 -12.38
C ALA A 178 -16.05 -15.24 -11.10
N ASP A 179 -14.92 -14.56 -10.97
CA ASP A 179 -14.10 -14.60 -9.76
C ASP A 179 -14.74 -13.79 -8.61
N VAL A 180 -15.36 -12.65 -8.90
CA VAL A 180 -16.17 -11.89 -7.93
C VAL A 180 -17.30 -12.77 -7.36
N GLU A 181 -18.05 -13.48 -8.19
CA GLU A 181 -19.12 -14.37 -7.72
C GLU A 181 -18.60 -15.53 -6.86
N LYS A 182 -17.45 -16.12 -7.21
CA LYS A 182 -16.81 -17.13 -6.35
C LYS A 182 -16.37 -16.55 -5.01
N SER A 183 -15.84 -15.33 -5.03
CA SER A 183 -15.33 -14.63 -3.85
C SER A 183 -16.40 -14.37 -2.80
N LYS A 184 -17.68 -14.21 -3.21
CA LYS A 184 -18.81 -14.07 -2.28
C LYS A 184 -19.00 -15.29 -1.38
N LYS A 185 -18.69 -16.48 -1.86
CA LYS A 185 -18.72 -17.70 -1.02
C LYS A 185 -17.67 -17.65 0.08
N VAL A 186 -16.47 -17.15 -0.25
CA VAL A 186 -15.39 -16.94 0.73
C VAL A 186 -15.81 -15.94 1.80
N ALA A 187 -16.48 -14.85 1.40
CA ALA A 187 -17.02 -13.88 2.35
C ALA A 187 -18.05 -14.51 3.30
N GLN A 188 -18.94 -15.36 2.77
CA GLN A 188 -19.93 -16.07 3.57
C GLN A 188 -19.28 -17.05 4.56
N GLU A 189 -18.28 -17.81 4.13
CA GLU A 189 -17.54 -18.76 4.97
C GLU A 189 -16.81 -18.05 6.12
N ASP A 190 -16.25 -16.87 5.86
CA ASP A 190 -15.57 -16.05 6.86
C ASP A 190 -16.53 -15.17 7.69
N GLY A 191 -17.83 -15.17 7.39
CA GLY A 191 -18.82 -14.31 8.06
C GLY A 191 -18.62 -12.81 7.82
N VAL A 192 -17.99 -12.44 6.69
CA VAL A 192 -17.67 -11.05 6.34
C VAL A 192 -18.80 -10.45 5.50
N LYS A 193 -19.30 -9.28 5.91
CA LYS A 193 -20.22 -8.48 5.09
C LYS A 193 -19.42 -7.65 4.08
N VAL A 194 -19.63 -7.91 2.79
CA VAL A 194 -18.99 -7.14 1.71
C VAL A 194 -19.69 -5.78 1.55
N PRO A 195 -18.96 -4.66 1.48
CA PRO A 195 -19.55 -3.36 1.17
C PRO A 195 -19.99 -3.31 -0.30
N GLU A 196 -21.21 -2.83 -0.55
CA GLU A 196 -21.76 -2.72 -1.91
C GLU A 196 -21.88 -1.28 -2.40
N THR A 197 -21.81 -0.32 -1.47
CA THR A 197 -21.94 1.12 -1.72
C THR A 197 -20.63 1.86 -1.45
N VAL A 198 -20.49 3.05 -2.01
CA VAL A 198 -19.31 3.91 -1.77
C VAL A 198 -19.20 4.27 -0.30
N GLU A 199 -20.34 4.56 0.35
CA GLU A 199 -20.43 4.96 1.75
C GLU A 199 -20.08 3.81 2.72
N GLU A 200 -20.35 2.56 2.34
CA GLU A 200 -19.92 1.39 3.12
C GLU A 200 -18.44 1.06 2.88
N TYR A 201 -17.89 1.41 1.72
CA TYR A 201 -16.49 1.16 1.37
C TYR A 201 -15.53 2.19 1.99
N THR A 202 -15.95 3.45 2.09
CA THR A 202 -15.14 4.55 2.66
C THR A 202 -15.21 4.56 4.19
N VAL A 203 -14.05 4.73 4.83
CA VAL A 203 -13.97 4.82 6.28
C VAL A 203 -14.29 6.26 6.69
N LYS A 204 -15.32 6.44 7.53
CA LYS A 204 -15.63 7.76 8.08
C LYS A 204 -14.51 8.21 9.02
N HIS A 205 -13.62 9.07 8.55
CA HIS A 205 -12.67 9.76 9.43
C HIS A 205 -13.45 10.62 10.43
N LYS A 206 -13.30 10.34 11.73
CA LYS A 206 -13.73 11.28 12.77
C LYS A 206 -12.91 12.56 12.60
N LYS A 207 -13.59 13.69 12.42
CA LYS A 207 -12.94 15.00 12.51
C LYS A 207 -12.23 15.08 13.88
N PRO A 208 -10.96 15.48 13.96
CA PRO A 208 -10.38 15.80 15.25
C PRO A 208 -11.26 16.86 15.91
N GLU A 209 -11.79 16.56 17.10
CA GLU A 209 -12.40 17.56 17.97
C GLU A 209 -11.32 18.63 18.20
N PRO A 210 -11.61 19.93 17.98
CA PRO A 210 -10.62 20.96 18.22
C PRO A 210 -10.26 20.95 19.70
N ASP A 211 -9.04 20.54 20.01
CA ASP A 211 -8.44 20.74 21.32
C ASP A 211 -8.37 22.25 21.54
N SER A 212 -9.11 22.76 22.51
CA SER A 212 -9.17 24.18 22.84
C SER A 212 -7.83 24.59 23.45
N MET A 213 -6.82 24.83 22.62
CA MET A 213 -5.65 25.58 23.00
C MET A 213 -6.04 27.06 23.04
N GLU A 214 -6.29 27.57 24.26
CA GLU A 214 -6.28 29.02 24.50
C GLU A 214 -4.87 29.51 24.19
N ILE A 215 -4.74 30.25 23.09
CA ILE A 215 -3.51 30.96 22.74
C ILE A 215 -3.58 32.32 23.44
N ASP A 216 -2.65 32.57 24.36
CA ASP A 216 -2.45 33.85 25.02
C ASP A 216 -2.05 34.89 23.96
N GLU A 217 -2.87 35.94 23.77
CA GLU A 217 -2.77 36.92 22.66
C GLU A 217 -1.64 37.95 22.84
N ASP A 218 -0.76 37.77 23.82
CA ASP A 218 0.10 38.86 24.31
C ASP A 218 1.52 38.89 23.71
N TYR A 219 1.84 38.06 22.69
CA TYR A 219 3.24 37.82 22.28
C TYR A 219 3.72 38.47 20.96
N TYR A 220 2.96 39.35 20.31
CA TYR A 220 3.49 40.05 19.12
C TYR A 220 3.17 41.54 19.12
N ASP A 221 4.01 42.31 19.81
CA ASP A 221 4.19 43.73 19.55
C ASP A 221 5.64 43.97 19.12
N TYR A 222 5.85 44.03 17.81
CA TYR A 222 7.07 44.58 17.21
C TYR A 222 6.64 45.72 16.29
N GLU A 223 6.60 46.93 16.86
CA GLU A 223 6.45 48.18 16.13
C GLU A 223 7.57 48.33 15.09
N TYR A 224 7.19 48.53 13.84
CA TYR A 224 8.10 48.85 12.74
C TYR A 224 8.11 50.38 12.55
N GLU A 225 9.09 51.05 13.14
CA GLU A 225 9.35 52.48 12.89
C GLU A 225 9.89 52.66 11.46
N SER A 226 9.20 53.47 10.66
CA SER A 226 9.61 53.87 9.32
C SER A 226 10.47 55.14 9.38
N ASP A 227 11.78 55.00 9.32
CA ASP A 227 12.68 56.13 9.10
C ASP A 227 12.93 56.33 7.60
N VAL A 228 12.32 57.39 7.07
CA VAL A 228 12.60 57.97 5.76
C VAL A 228 13.89 58.78 5.86
N GLN A 229 14.92 58.40 5.10
CA GLN A 229 16.02 59.30 4.77
C GLN A 229 16.27 59.29 3.26
N ASP A 230 15.98 60.45 2.66
CA ASP A 230 16.50 60.93 1.39
C ASP A 230 18.01 60.67 1.29
N ASN A 231 18.46 60.15 0.14
CA ASN A 231 19.72 60.58 -0.44
C ASN A 231 19.60 60.52 -1.98
N GLU A 232 19.97 61.66 -2.55
CA GLU A 232 20.02 62.01 -3.97
C GLU A 232 21.15 61.25 -4.71
N ASP A 233 21.05 61.29 -6.03
CA ASP A 233 22.10 61.13 -7.04
C ASP A 233 22.76 59.75 -7.23
N ASP A 234 22.54 59.14 -8.40
CA ASP A 234 23.55 59.26 -9.47
C ASP A 234 23.03 58.72 -10.82
N ASP A 235 23.40 59.48 -11.84
CA ASP A 235 23.05 59.40 -13.25
C ASP A 235 23.69 58.20 -14.00
N GLU A 236 23.07 57.93 -15.16
CA GLU A 236 23.64 57.34 -16.38
C GLU A 236 24.11 55.87 -16.37
N HIS A 237 23.39 55.04 -17.13
CA HIS A 237 23.95 54.35 -18.32
C HIS A 237 22.80 53.80 -19.19
N ASP A 238 22.51 54.51 -20.28
CA ASP A 238 21.78 53.99 -21.44
C ASP A 238 22.68 53.02 -22.21
N ASP A 239 22.25 51.77 -22.39
CA ASP A 239 22.79 50.88 -23.42
C ASP A 239 21.67 50.66 -24.45
N ASP A 240 21.77 51.44 -25.52
CA ASP A 240 20.90 51.43 -26.70
C ASP A 240 21.22 50.21 -27.58
N SER A 241 20.41 49.16 -27.46
CA SER A 241 20.40 48.04 -28.41
C SER A 241 19.44 48.36 -29.55
N GLY A 242 19.95 49.00 -30.60
CA GLY A 242 19.23 49.23 -31.86
C GLY A 242 19.79 48.42 -33.03
N GLN A 243 18.98 47.46 -33.53
CA GLN A 243 18.71 47.08 -34.94
C GLN A 243 19.92 46.77 -35.86
N GLY A 244 19.92 45.79 -36.76
CA GLY A 244 18.87 45.05 -37.45
C GLY A 244 19.51 44.43 -38.72
N ASP A 245 18.80 43.46 -39.28
CA ASP A 245 18.93 42.79 -40.58
C ASP A 245 19.87 43.39 -41.65
N ASP A 246 20.82 42.59 -42.15
CA ASP A 246 20.89 42.03 -43.54
C ASP A 246 22.04 40.99 -43.63
#